data_AF-A0A6M0ALQ5-F1
#
_entry.id   AF-A0A6M0ALQ5-F1
#
_cell.length_a   1.000
_cell.length_b   1.000
_cell.length_c   1.000
_cell.angle_alpha   90.00
_cell.angle_beta   90.00
_cell.angle_gamma   90.00
#
_symmetry.space_group_name_H-M   'P 1'
#
loop_
_entity.id
_entity.type
_entity.pdbx_description
1 polymer ?
#
loop_
_entity_poly.entity_id
_entity_poly.type
_entity_poly.pdbx_seq_one_letter_code
_entity_poly.pdbx_strand_id
1 'polypeptide(L)' 'GSHTNWIHPLYAGKITVSGKDGNDAKPYQEKNVQKAIDEVEGNINNDEQT' A
#
# COMPACT_ATOMS: atom_id res chain seq x y z
N GLY A 1 4.90 -12.72 13.67
CA GLY A 1 5.93 -11.90 13.01
C GLY A 1 5.36 -10.53 12.77
N SER A 2 6.13 -9.45 12.92
CA SER A 2 5.63 -8.07 12.90
C SER A 2 5.46 -7.47 11.50
N HIS A 3 5.42 -8.31 10.47
CA HIS A 3 5.27 -7.90 9.08
C HIS A 3 4.28 -8.82 8.39
N THR A 4 3.37 -8.23 7.62
CA THR A 4 2.37 -8.93 6.81
C THR A 4 2.56 -8.50 5.36
N ASN A 5 2.66 -9.48 4.47
CA ASN A 5 2.73 -9.24 3.03
C ASN A 5 1.36 -9.45 2.41
N TRP A 6 0.90 -8.46 1.67
CA TRP A 6 -0.39 -8.44 0.97
C TRP A 6 -0.13 -8.56 -0.52
N ILE A 7 -0.83 -9.50 -1.15
CA ILE A 7 -0.80 -9.74 -2.58
C ILE A 7 -2.23 -9.64 -3.10
N HIS A 8 -2.41 -8.98 -4.24
CA HIS A 8 -3.72 -8.83 -4.86
C HIS A 8 -3.62 -9.22 -6.34
N PRO A 9 -4.56 -10.00 -6.91
CA PRO A 9 -4.46 -10.50 -8.29
C PRO A 9 -4.32 -9.42 -9.36
N LEU A 10 -4.88 -8.24 -9.10
CA LEU A 10 -4.87 -7.10 -10.02
C LEU A 10 -3.72 -6.12 -9.73
N TYR A 11 -2.97 -6.33 -8.66
CA TYR A 11 -1.81 -5.50 -8.33
C TYR A 11 -0.54 -6.26 -8.70
N ALA A 12 0.30 -5.68 -9.56
CA ALA A 12 1.51 -6.36 -10.03
C ALA A 12 2.57 -6.54 -8.92
N GLY A 13 2.47 -5.76 -7.84
CA GLY A 13 3.41 -5.77 -6.72
C GLY A 13 2.95 -6.56 -5.50
N LYS A 14 3.74 -6.45 -4.43
CA LYS A 14 3.37 -6.88 -3.08
C LYS A 14 3.48 -5.69 -2.15
N ILE A 15 2.56 -5.58 -1.19
CA ILE A 15 2.64 -4.56 -0.15
C ILE A 15 3.10 -5.21 1.15
N THR A 16 4.13 -4.64 1.76
CA THR A 16 4.58 -5.06 3.08
C THR A 16 4.15 -4.04 4.11
N VAL A 17 3.25 -4.43 5.00
CA VAL A 17 2.84 -3.64 6.17
C VAL A 17 3.58 -4.19 7.38
N SER A 18 4.30 -3.33 8.07
CA SER A 18 5.01 -3.64 9.30
C SER A 18 4.25 -3.03 10.47
N GLY A 19 4.19 -3.75 11.58
CA GLY A 19 3.54 -3.29 12.79
C GLY A 19 2.76 -4.43 13.42
N LYS A 20 2.29 -4.18 14.64
CA LYS A 20 1.28 -5.04 15.27
C LYS A 20 -0.10 -4.62 14.79
N ASP A 21 -1.08 -5.53 14.84
CA ASP A 21 -2.48 -5.20 14.58
C ASP A 21 -2.92 -3.96 15.41
N GLY A 22 -3.44 -2.92 14.74
CA GLY A 22 -3.82 -1.64 15.34
C GLY A 22 -3.26 -0.41 14.59
N ASN A 23 -3.24 0.76 15.25
CA ASN A 23 -2.73 2.05 14.72
C ASN A 23 -1.19 2.14 14.67
N ASP A 24 -0.48 1.02 14.52
CA ASP A 24 0.99 0.97 14.52
C ASP A 24 1.60 1.00 13.10
N ALA A 25 0.75 1.11 12.07
CA ALA A 25 1.21 1.32 10.71
C ALA A 25 1.83 2.72 10.58
N LYS A 26 3.01 2.79 9.95
CA LYS A 26 3.63 4.10 9.71
C LYS A 26 2.86 4.82 8.59
N PRO A 27 2.73 6.16 8.61
CA PRO A 27 1.97 6.90 7.61
C PRO A 27 2.37 6.63 6.14
N TYR A 28 3.65 6.31 5.88
CA TYR A 28 4.08 5.94 4.52
C TYR A 28 3.50 4.59 4.06
N GLN A 29 3.20 3.67 4.99
CA GLN A 29 2.63 2.36 4.67
C GLN A 29 1.18 2.52 4.26
N GLU A 30 0.44 3.38 4.95
CA GLU A 30 -0.93 3.75 4.55
C GLU A 30 -0.93 4.39 3.16
N LYS A 31 -0.01 5.31 2.88
CA LYS A 31 0.16 5.90 1.54
C LYS A 31 0.47 4.86 0.47
N ASN A 32 1.34 3.89 0.77
CA ASN A 32 1.66 2.81 -0.16
C ASN A 32 0.44 1.91 -0.45
N VAL A 33 -0.37 1.62 0.56
CA VAL A 33 -1.63 0.87 0.41
C VAL A 33 -2.60 1.65 -0.46
N GLN A 34 -2.79 2.94 -0.18
CA GLN A 34 -3.69 3.79 -0.96
C GLN A 34 -3.26 3.87 -2.43
N LYS A 35 -1.97 4.08 -2.69
CA LYS A 35 -1.44 4.12 -4.06
C LYS A 35 -1.70 2.80 -4.82
N ALA A 36 -1.55 1.66 -4.16
CA ALA A 36 -1.81 0.37 -4.78
C ALA A 36 -3.30 0.15 -5.07
N ILE A 37 -4.19 0.65 -4.20
CA ILE A 37 -5.64 0.62 -4.44
C ILE A 37 -5.97 1.50 -5.65
N ASP A 38 -5.45 2.73 -5.68
CA ASP A 38 -5.65 3.66 -6.79
C ASP A 38 -5.16 3.07 -8.13
N GLU A 39 -4.00 2.39 -8.13
CA GLU A 39 -3.46 1.70 -9.31
C GLU A 39 -4.38 0.58 -9.79
N VAL A 40 -4.94 -0.22 -8.87
CA VAL A 40 -5.88 -1.30 -9.19
C VAL A 40 -7.23 -0.76 -9.68
N GLU A 41 -7.70 0.33 -9.11
CA GLU A 41 -8.95 0.98 -9.51
C GLU A 41 -8.80 1.79 -10.81
N GLY A 42 -7.57 1.99 -11.30
CA GLY A 42 -7.31 2.81 -12.48
C GLY A 42 -7.45 4.31 -12.22
N ASN A 43 -7.49 4.72 -10.95
CA ASN A 43 -7.47 6.11 -10.53
C ASN A 43 -6.02 6.60 -10.59
N ILE A 44 -5.54 6.94 -11.80
CA ILE A 44 -4.18 7.42 -12.00
C ILE A 44 -4.06 8.85 -11.43
N ASN A 45 -3.91 8.97 -10.11
CA ASN A 45 -3.42 10.17 -9.47
C ASN A 45 -1.92 10.25 -9.76
N ASN A 46 -1.56 10.95 -10.82
CA ASN A 46 -0.18 11.26 -11.20
C ASN A 46 0.44 12.22 -10.18
N ASP A 47 0.62 11.78 -8.94
CA ASP A 47 1.42 12.47 -7.94
C ASP A 47 2.90 12.15 -8.16
N GLU A 48 3.37 12.42 -9.38
CA GLU A 48 4.77 12.71 -9.68
C GLU A 48 4.87 14.21 -9.92
N GLN A 49 4.77 14.99 -8.84
CA GLN A 49 5.22 16.38 -8.87
C GLN A 49 6.72 16.41 -8.58
N THR A 50 7.50 16.42 -9.67
CA THR A 50 8.87 16.98 -9.86
C THR A 50 9.94 16.78 -8.78
#